data_AF-A0A2X3CBD7-F1
#
_entry.id   AF-A0A2X3CBD7-F1
#
_cell.length_a   1.000
_cell.length_b   1.000
_cell.length_c   1.000
_cell.angle_alpha   90.00
_cell.angle_beta   90.00
_cell.angle_gamma   90.00
#
_symmetry.space_group_name_H-M   'P 1'
#
loop_
_entity.id
_entity.type
_entity.pdbx_description
1 polymer ?
#
loop_
_entity_poly.entity_id
_entity_poly.type
_entity_poly.pdbx_seq_one_letter_code
_entity_poly.pdbx_strand_id
1 'polypeptide(L)'
;MAEKRNIFLVGPMGAGKSTIGRQLAQQLNMEFYDSDQEIEKRTGADVGWVFDVEGEEGFRDREEKIINELTEKTGDCAGDWRRLCKIP
;
A
#
# COMPACT_ATOMS: atom_id res chain seq x y z
N MET A 1 8.94 -5.55 -26.45
CA MET A 1 9.39 -5.37 -25.05
C MET A 1 8.13 -5.11 -24.24
N ALA A 2 7.74 -6.00 -23.33
CA ALA A 2 6.56 -5.76 -22.50
C ALA A 2 6.87 -4.59 -21.56
N GLU A 3 6.06 -3.55 -21.58
CA GLU A 3 6.19 -2.44 -20.64
C GLU A 3 6.05 -2.97 -19.22
N LYS A 4 7.03 -2.67 -18.35
CA LYS A 4 6.89 -2.86 -16.90
C LYS A 4 5.78 -1.92 -16.42
N ARG A 5 4.59 -2.48 -16.15
CA ARG A 5 3.43 -1.75 -15.61
C ARG A 5 3.31 -2.01 -14.12
N ASN A 6 2.98 -0.97 -13.36
CA ASN A 6 2.70 -1.09 -11.94
C ASN A 6 1.40 -1.87 -11.70
N ILE A 7 1.38 -2.73 -10.68
CA ILE A 7 0.22 -3.55 -10.33
C ILE A 7 -0.30 -3.07 -8.98
N PHE A 8 -1.58 -2.72 -8.90
CA PHE A 8 -2.19 -2.26 -7.66
C PHE A 8 -3.24 -3.26 -7.19
N LEU A 9 -3.10 -3.77 -5.96
CA LEU A 9 -4.00 -4.75 -5.36
C LEU A 9 -4.99 -4.07 -4.43
N VAL A 10 -6.22 -3.83 -4.92
CA VAL A 10 -7.25 -3.12 -4.17
C VAL A 10 -8.20 -4.08 -3.45
N GLY A 11 -8.59 -3.79 -2.20
CA GLY A 11 -9.67 -4.52 -1.53
C GLY A 11 -9.69 -4.41 0.00
N PRO A 12 -10.64 -5.11 0.67
CA PRO A 12 -10.84 -4.99 2.12
C PRO A 12 -9.63 -5.46 2.94
N MET A 13 -9.55 -5.00 4.20
CA MET A 13 -8.59 -5.53 5.18
C MET A 13 -8.86 -7.03 5.37
N GLY A 14 -7.81 -7.85 5.43
CA GLY A 14 -7.93 -9.31 5.57
C GLY A 14 -8.18 -10.07 4.26
N ALA A 15 -8.31 -9.40 3.11
CA ALA A 15 -8.41 -10.06 1.80
C ALA A 15 -7.12 -10.77 1.33
N GLY A 16 -6.05 -10.73 2.13
CA GLY A 16 -4.77 -11.38 1.80
C GLY A 16 -3.95 -10.66 0.73
N LYS A 17 -4.22 -9.38 0.48
CA LYS A 17 -3.58 -8.57 -0.56
C LYS A 17 -2.08 -8.43 -0.37
N SER A 18 -1.59 -8.21 0.86
CA SER A 18 -0.15 -8.24 1.15
C SER A 18 0.49 -9.61 0.88
N THR A 19 -0.24 -10.70 1.14
CA THR A 19 0.25 -12.06 0.89
C THR A 19 0.33 -12.36 -0.62
N ILE A 20 -0.74 -12.07 -1.37
CA ILE A 20 -0.80 -12.28 -2.82
C ILE A 20 0.18 -11.34 -3.53
N GLY A 21 0.27 -10.08 -3.10
CA GLY A 21 1.17 -9.07 -3.67
C GLY A 21 2.63 -9.46 -3.53
N ARG A 22 3.03 -9.98 -2.36
CA ARG A 22 4.40 -10.48 -2.15
C ARG A 22 4.73 -11.66 -3.08
N GLN A 23 3.82 -12.62 -3.23
CA GLN A 23 4.01 -13.75 -4.14
C GLN A 23 4.08 -13.29 -5.60
N LEU A 24 3.20 -12.38 -6.00
CA LEU A 24 3.17 -11.84 -7.35
C LEU A 24 4.45 -11.06 -7.67
N ALA A 25 4.92 -10.23 -6.75
CA ALA A 25 6.16 -9.48 -6.89
C ALA A 25 7.37 -10.41 -7.04
N GLN A 26 7.46 -11.48 -6.25
CA GLN A 26 8.52 -12.49 -6.40
C GLN A 26 8.49 -13.18 -7.76
N GLN A 27 7.30 -13.55 -8.27
CA GLN A 27 7.17 -14.20 -9.57
C GLN A 27 7.50 -13.27 -10.74
N LEU A 28 7.16 -11.99 -10.62
CA LEU A 28 7.42 -10.98 -11.65
C LEU A 28 8.77 -10.29 -11.50
N ASN A 29 9.57 -10.67 -10.49
CA ASN A 29 10.82 -10.02 -10.10
C ASN A 29 10.66 -8.49 -9.96
N MET A 30 9.59 -8.12 -9.27
CA MET A 30 9.19 -6.76 -8.91
C MET A 30 9.35 -6.55 -7.41
N GLU A 31 9.45 -5.31 -6.98
CA GLU A 31 9.34 -4.95 -5.57
C GLU A 31 7.87 -4.96 -5.10
N PHE A 32 7.67 -5.37 -3.85
CA PHE A 32 6.38 -5.29 -3.20
C PHE A 32 6.39 -4.14 -2.19
N TYR A 33 5.39 -3.28 -2.27
CA TYR A 33 5.22 -2.18 -1.33
C TYR A 33 3.87 -2.30 -0.62
N ASP A 34 3.89 -2.20 0.70
CA ASP A 34 2.70 -2.17 1.53
C ASP A 34 2.56 -0.76 2.11
N SER A 35 1.41 -0.13 1.89
CA SER A 35 1.15 1.22 2.38
C SER A 35 1.23 1.30 3.90
N ASP A 36 0.78 0.26 4.62
CA ASP A 36 0.82 0.25 6.09
C ASP A 36 2.25 0.18 6.59
N GLN A 37 3.06 -0.71 6.01
CA GLN A 37 4.47 -0.84 6.40
C GLN A 37 5.26 0.44 6.07
N GLU A 38 4.93 1.10 4.97
CA GLU A 38 5.56 2.36 4.60
C GLU A 38 5.13 3.50 5.55
N ILE A 39 3.88 3.51 6.02
CA ILE A 39 3.42 4.41 7.08
C ILE A 39 4.22 4.16 8.35
N GLU A 40 4.28 2.92 8.83
CA GLU A 40 5.01 2.54 10.06
C GLU A 40 6.49 2.90 9.98
N LYS A 41 7.11 2.68 8.82
CA LYS A 41 8.52 3.01 8.59
C LYS A 41 8.78 4.51 8.61
N ARG A 42 7.84 5.34 8.12
CA ARG A 42 7.96 6.80 8.10
C ARG A 42 7.63 7.45 9.43
N THR A 43 6.65 6.93 10.15
CA THR A 43 6.23 7.46 11.46
C THR A 43 7.07 6.90 12.60
N GLY A 44 7.68 5.73 12.41
CA GLY A 44 8.35 4.99 13.47
C GLY A 44 7.38 4.42 14.52
N ALA A 45 6.09 4.37 14.21
CA ALA A 45 5.02 3.94 15.09
C ALA A 45 4.08 2.99 14.35
N ASP A 46 3.47 2.07 15.10
CA ASP A 46 2.47 1.12 14.57
C ASP A 46 1.31 1.85 13.87
N VAL A 47 0.80 1.26 12.79
CA VAL A 47 -0.28 1.85 12.00
C VAL A 47 -1.53 2.15 12.83
N GLY A 48 -1.83 1.31 13.83
CA GLY A 48 -2.93 1.50 14.77
C GLY A 48 -2.69 2.69 15.68
N TRP A 49 -1.45 2.91 16.13
CA TRP A 49 -1.12 4.10 16.93
C TRP A 49 -1.22 5.39 16.12
N VAL A 50 -0.77 5.37 14.86
CA VAL A 50 -0.93 6.51 13.94
C VAL A 50 -2.42 6.82 13.74
N PHE A 51 -3.25 5.79 13.56
CA PHE A 51 -4.69 5.94 13.44
C PHE A 51 -5.34 6.50 14.72
N ASP A 52 -4.92 6.04 15.89
CA ASP A 52 -5.43 6.53 17.18
C ASP A 52 -5.06 8.00 17.45
N VAL A 53 -3.87 8.43 17.01
CA VAL A 53 -3.36 9.78 17.25
C VAL A 53 -3.85 10.79 16.22
N GLU A 54 -3.81 10.43 14.93
CA GLU A 54 -4.15 11.35 13.84
C GLU A 54 -5.62 11.23 13.40
N GLY A 55 -6.31 10.19 13.87
CA GLY A 55 -7.65 9.85 13.41
C GLY A 55 -7.65 9.37 11.96
N GLU A 56 -8.86 9.11 11.47
CA GLU A 56 -9.07 8.60 10.12
C GLU A 56 -8.63 9.61 9.04
N GLU A 57 -8.82 10.90 9.28
CA GLU A 57 -8.49 11.95 8.31
C GLU A 57 -6.97 12.06 8.09
N GLY A 58 -6.18 12.16 9.16
CA GLY A 58 -4.72 12.23 9.04
C GLY A 58 -4.10 10.94 8.48
N PHE A 59 -4.65 9.78 8.87
CA PHE A 59 -4.26 8.50 8.29
C PHE A 59 -4.48 8.46 6.78
N ARG A 60 -5.66 8.90 6.32
CA ARG A 60 -6.01 8.93 4.89
C ARG A 60 -5.13 9.89 4.09
N ASP A 61 -4.80 11.05 4.66
CA ASP A 61 -3.88 12.01 4.01
C ASP A 61 -2.47 11.45 3.86
N ARG A 62 -1.98 10.69 4.85
CA ARG A 62 -0.68 10.00 4.76
C ARG A 62 -0.70 8.88 3.74
N GLU A 63 -1.74 8.05 3.78
CA GLU A 63 -1.91 6.95 2.83
C GLU A 63 -1.91 7.48 1.40
N GLU A 64 -2.67 8.55 1.12
CA GLU A 64 -2.73 9.16 -0.21
C GLU A 64 -1.36 9.66 -0.68
N LYS A 65 -0.60 10.34 0.19
CA LYS A 65 0.75 10.81 -0.14
C LYS A 65 1.70 9.65 -0.47
N ILE A 66 1.67 8.60 0.34
CA ILE A 66 2.53 7.42 0.14
C ILE A 66 2.18 6.72 -1.16
N ILE A 67 0.88 6.51 -1.43
CA ILE A 67 0.43 5.89 -2.68
C ILE A 67 0.87 6.74 -3.87
N ASN A 68 0.72 8.07 -3.81
CA ASN A 68 1.12 8.94 -4.90
C ASN A 68 2.63 8.81 -5.18
N GLU A 69 3.47 8.85 -4.14
CA GLU A 69 4.92 8.63 -4.27
C GLU A 69 5.27 7.23 -4.80
N LEU A 70 4.54 6.18 -4.39
CA LEU A 70 4.73 4.82 -4.90
C LEU A 70 4.30 4.67 -6.36
N THR A 71 3.29 5.42 -6.81
CA THR A 71 2.84 5.40 -8.21
C THR A 71 3.81 6.11 -9.15
N GLU A 72 4.55 7.11 -8.66
CA GLU A 72 5.61 7.80 -9.41
C GLU A 72 6.85 6.90 -9.63
N LYS A 73 7.08 5.93 -8.75
CA LYS A 73 8.13 4.91 -8.94
C LYS A 73 7.73 3.97 -10.09
N THR A 74 8.25 4.24 -11.28
CA THR A 74 7.98 3.47 -12.49
C THR A 74 8.94 2.28 -12.58
N GLY A 75 8.42 1.06 -12.58
CA GLY A 75 9.17 -0.14 -12.96
C GLY A 75 9.17 -1.31 -11.98
N ASP A 76 8.68 -1.13 -10.75
CA ASP A 76 8.91 -2.14 -9.71
C ASP A 76 7.73 -2.42 -8.76
N CYS A 77 6.60 -1.72 -8.77
CA CYS A 77 5.67 -1.83 -7.63
C CYS A 77 4.44 -2.70 -7.90
N ALA A 78 4.33 -3.84 -7.20
CA ALA A 78 3.05 -4.43 -6.84
C ALA A 78 2.64 -3.86 -5.47
N GLY A 79 1.70 -2.91 -5.44
CA GLY A 79 1.31 -2.17 -4.22
C GLY A 79 -0.11 -2.47 -3.77
N ASP A 80 -0.33 -2.68 -2.47
CA ASP A 80 -1.68 -2.79 -1.86
C ASP A 80 -2.39 -1.43 -1.90
N TRP A 81 -3.62 -1.41 -2.42
CA TRP A 81 -4.50 -0.25 -2.46
C TRP A 81 -5.63 -0.47 -1.44
N ARG A 82 -5.45 0.02 -0.23
CA ARG A 82 -6.50 0.05 0.80
C ARG A 82 -7.53 1.15 0.51
N ARG A 83 -8.23 1.09 -0.62
CA ARG A 83 -9.41 1.95 -0.84
C ARG A 83 -10.49 1.25 -1.64
N LEU A 84 -11.32 0.50 -0.91
CA LEU A 84 -12.78 0.35 -1.12
C LEU A 84 -13.35 -0.63 -0.09
N CYS A 85 -13.40 -0.21 1.17
CA CYS A 85 -14.46 -0.67 2.07
C CYS A 85 -15.22 0.56 2.52
N LYS A 86 -16.17 0.95 1.68
CA LYS A 86 -17.35 1.68 2.12
C LYS A 86 -18.13 0.69 2.98
N ILE A 87 -18.04 0.79 4.29
CA ILE A 87 -18.93 0.12 5.25
C ILE A 87 -19.30 1.23 6.25
N PRO A 88 -20.60 1.43 6.50
CA PRO A 88 -21.30 2.72 6.48
C PRO A 88 -20.83 3.78 7.46
#